data_AF-A0A7Y0Q4V3-F1
#
_entry.id   AF-A0A7Y0Q4V3-F1
#
_cell.length_a   1.000
_cell.length_b   1.000
_cell.length_c   1.000
_cell.angle_alpha   90.00
_cell.angle_beta   90.00
_cell.angle_gamma   90.00
#
_symmetry.space_group_name_H-M   'P 1'
#
loop_
_entity.id
_entity.type
_entity.pdbx_description
1 polymer ?
#
loop_
_entity_poly.entity_id
_entity_poly.type
_entity_poly.pdbx_seq_one_letter_code
_entity_poly.pdbx_strand_id
1 'polypeptide(L)' 'MSPTFRAQQMRAIVGLSIVVEEIQAAQKMSQNRTDEDFHSIGDHLEGGSLPEQAVAEVMRTVRPHLCDPYKK' A
#
# COMPACT_ATOMS: atom_id res chain seq x y z
N MET A 1 -28.07 16.70 20.48
CA MET A 1 -28.66 16.09 19.27
C MET A 1 -30.05 15.57 19.63
N SER A 2 -31.12 15.94 18.90
CA SER A 2 -32.47 15.49 19.27
C SER A 2 -32.65 14.00 18.94
N PRO A 3 -33.45 13.25 19.74
CA PRO A 3 -33.74 11.85 19.48
C PRO A 3 -34.32 11.60 18.08
N THR A 4 -35.14 12.54 17.60
CA THR A 4 -35.79 12.52 16.28
C THR A 4 -34.80 12.64 15.15
N PHE A 5 -33.83 13.55 15.25
CA PHE A 5 -32.80 13.74 14.25
C PHE A 5 -31.91 12.49 14.15
N ARG A 6 -31.54 11.89 15.29
CA ARG A 6 -30.77 10.63 15.33
C ARG A 6 -31.52 9.48 14.64
N ALA A 7 -32.81 9.33 14.89
CA ALA A 7 -33.63 8.30 14.23
C ALA A 7 -33.74 8.50 12.72
N GLN A 8 -33.78 9.75 12.24
CA GLN A 8 -33.72 10.05 10.81
C GLN A 8 -32.39 9.63 10.18
N GLN A 9 -31.27 9.97 10.81
CA GLN A 9 -29.95 9.61 10.30
C GLN A 9 -29.76 8.09 10.25
N MET A 10 -30.22 7.36 11.27
CA MET A 10 -30.14 5.88 11.28
C MET A 10 -30.89 5.22 10.13
N ARG A 11 -32.03 5.78 9.69
CA ARG A 11 -32.79 5.25 8.54
C ARG A 11 -32.11 5.50 7.19
N ALA A 12 -31.18 6.44 7.12
CA ALA A 12 -30.43 6.76 5.91
C ALA A 12 -29.14 5.93 5.77
N ILE A 13 -28.80 5.12 6.77
CA ILE A 13 -27.59 4.28 6.78
C ILE A 13 -27.97 2.86 6.39
N VAL A 14 -27.29 2.32 5.38
CA VAL A 14 -27.37 0.89 5.04
C VAL A 14 -26.19 0.18 5.68
N GLY A 15 -26.48 -0.72 6.63
CA GLY A 15 -25.48 -1.59 7.23
C GLY A 15 -25.16 -2.76 6.30
N LEU A 16 -23.88 -2.96 6.00
CA LEU A 16 -23.40 -4.12 5.24
C LEU A 16 -22.53 -4.98 6.16
N SER A 17 -22.70 -6.30 6.07
CA SER A 17 -21.83 -7.28 6.74
C SER A 17 -21.20 -8.15 5.66
N ILE A 18 -19.87 -8.25 5.68
CA ILE A 18 -19.09 -9.06 4.76
C ILE A 18 -18.48 -10.20 5.57
N VAL A 19 -18.86 -11.43 5.25
CA VAL A 19 -18.18 -12.61 5.77
C VAL A 19 -17.03 -12.91 4.82
N VAL A 20 -15.80 -12.86 5.31
CA VAL A 20 -14.61 -13.12 4.51
C VAL A 20 -14.43 -14.62 4.37
N GLU A 21 -14.52 -15.13 3.15
CA GLU A 21 -14.31 -16.55 2.83
C GLU A 21 -12.86 -16.84 2.44
N GLU A 22 -12.24 -15.96 1.66
CA GLU A 22 -10.86 -16.10 1.19
C GLU A 22 -10.20 -14.72 1.08
N ILE A 23 -8.89 -14.67 1.29
CA ILE A 23 -8.06 -13.49 1.05
C ILE A 23 -7.02 -13.84 -0.01
N GLN A 24 -7.01 -13.08 -1.09
CA GLN A 24 -5.97 -13.15 -2.13
C GLN A 24 -5.14 -11.88 -2.12
N ALA A 25 -3.83 -12.02 -2.19
CA ALA A 25 -2.88 -10.92 -2.24
C ALA A 25 -2.00 -11.02 -3.49
N ALA A 26 -1.79 -9.89 -4.16
CA ALA A 26 -0.88 -9.79 -5.31
C ALA A 26 -0.06 -8.51 -5.18
N GLN A 27 1.23 -8.61 -5.52
CA GLN A 27 2.17 -7.51 -5.38
C GLN A 27 3.11 -7.45 -6.60
N LYS A 28 3.22 -6.27 -7.21
CA LYS A 28 4.09 -6.02 -8.37
C LYS A 28 4.97 -4.82 -8.10
N MET A 29 6.26 -5.07 -7.91
CA MET A 29 7.25 -4.11 -7.40
C MET A 29 8.43 -3.97 -8.37
N SER A 30 8.19 -4.16 -9.67
CA SER A 30 9.25 -4.23 -10.68
C SER A 30 10.31 -5.31 -10.38
N GLN A 31 9.94 -6.36 -9.65
CA GLN A 31 10.85 -7.37 -9.10
C GLN A 31 11.67 -8.16 -10.13
N ASN A 32 11.23 -8.15 -11.39
CA ASN A 32 11.86 -8.86 -12.51
C ASN A 32 12.71 -7.93 -13.41
N ARG A 33 13.00 -6.70 -12.97
CA ARG A 33 13.91 -5.77 -13.67
C ARG A 33 15.37 -6.05 -13.33
N THR A 34 16.29 -5.44 -14.08
CA THR A 34 17.71 -5.45 -13.74
C THR A 34 17.95 -4.77 -12.39
N ASP A 35 19.10 -5.02 -11.77
CA ASP A 35 19.44 -4.47 -10.46
C ASP A 35 19.52 -2.94 -10.51
N GLU A 36 20.12 -2.40 -11.59
CA GLU A 36 20.23 -0.98 -11.87
C GLU A 36 18.85 -0.31 -12.02
N ASP A 37 17.98 -0.89 -12.85
CA ASP A 37 16.62 -0.37 -13.06
C ASP A 37 15.80 -0.43 -11.76
N PHE A 38 15.91 -1.54 -11.03
CA PHE A 38 15.19 -1.73 -9.77
C PHE A 38 15.57 -0.66 -8.74
N HIS A 39 16.86 -0.38 -8.59
CA HIS A 39 17.38 0.63 -7.69
C HIS A 39 16.95 2.03 -8.13
N SER A 40 17.12 2.36 -9.42
CA SER A 40 16.76 3.67 -9.97
C SER A 40 15.27 3.99 -9.83
N ILE A 41 14.40 2.99 -9.99
CA ILE A 41 12.95 3.16 -9.76
C ILE A 41 12.68 3.44 -8.29
N GLY A 42 13.30 2.68 -7.37
CA GLY A 42 13.17 2.91 -5.93
C GLY A 42 13.55 4.34 -5.54
N ASP A 43 14.73 4.78 -5.93
CA ASP A 43 15.25 6.13 -5.64
C ASP A 43 14.33 7.23 -6.19
N HIS A 44 13.79 7.05 -7.39
CA HIS A 44 12.89 8.02 -7.98
C HIS A 44 11.58 8.15 -7.19
N LEU A 45 11.02 7.01 -6.76
CA LEU A 45 9.76 6.96 -6.02
C LEU A 45 9.88 7.56 -4.61
N GLU A 46 11.06 7.50 -3.98
CA GLU A 46 11.31 8.13 -2.68
C GLU A 46 11.15 9.65 -2.70
N GLY A 47 11.48 10.28 -3.82
CA GLY A 47 11.30 11.73 -4.03
C GLY A 47 9.87 12.15 -4.35
N GLY A 48 8.94 11.20 -4.47
CA GLY A 48 7.57 11.43 -4.92
C GLY A 48 6.56 11.75 -3.81
N SER A 49 5.30 11.48 -4.12
CA SER A 49 4.14 11.56 -3.24
C SER A 49 4.13 10.46 -2.17
N LEU A 50 3.28 10.60 -1.15
CA LEU A 50 3.16 9.61 -0.07
C LEU A 50 2.88 8.17 -0.57
N PRO A 51 2.02 7.95 -1.59
CA PRO A 51 1.86 6.62 -2.17
C PRO A 51 3.13 6.09 -2.85
N GLU A 52 3.88 6.94 -3.54
CA GLU A 52 5.13 6.54 -4.22
C GLU A 52 6.20 6.16 -3.20
N GLN A 53 6.34 6.94 -2.13
CA GLN A 53 7.23 6.64 -1.01
C GLN A 53 6.89 5.31 -0.34
N ALA A 54 5.59 5.01 -0.14
CA ALA A 54 5.16 3.74 0.41
C ALA A 54 5.50 2.55 -0.52
N VAL A 55 5.40 2.73 -1.83
CA VAL A 55 5.84 1.72 -2.81
C VAL A 55 7.35 1.52 -2.74
N ALA A 56 8.13 2.60 -2.68
CA ALA A 56 9.58 2.55 -2.56
C ALA A 56 10.01 1.79 -1.30
N GLU A 57 9.39 2.07 -0.15
CA GLU A 57 9.65 1.36 1.10
C GLU A 57 9.44 -0.15 0.96
N VAL A 58 8.31 -0.56 0.38
CA VAL A 58 8.01 -1.96 0.14
C VAL A 58 8.98 -2.58 -0.88
N MET A 59 9.39 -1.86 -1.92
CA MET A 59 10.38 -2.35 -2.90
C MET A 59 11.69 -2.77 -2.22
N ARG A 60 12.18 -2.00 -1.23
CA ARG A 60 13.41 -2.35 -0.49
C ARG A 60 13.29 -3.67 0.27
N THR A 61 12.09 -4.06 0.69
CA THR A 61 11.84 -5.35 1.35
C THR A 61 11.82 -6.54 0.38
N VAL A 62 11.53 -6.30 -0.90
CA VAL A 62 11.46 -7.36 -1.93
C VAL A 62 12.87 -7.80 -2.36
N ARG A 63 13.82 -6.86 -2.43
CA ARG A 63 15.23 -7.14 -2.78
C ARG A 63 16.19 -6.50 -1.77
N PRO A 64 16.20 -6.96 -0.50
CA PRO A 64 16.96 -6.29 0.57
C PRO A 64 18.47 -6.24 0.29
N HIS A 65 19.01 -7.22 -0.45
CA HIS A 65 20.43 -7.27 -0.81
C HIS A 65 20.87 -6.15 -1.78
N LEU A 66 19.95 -5.49 -2.48
CA LEU A 66 20.25 -4.34 -3.36
C LEU A 66 20.09 -2.99 -2.67
N CYS A 67 19.47 -2.99 -1.49
CA CYS A 67 19.11 -1.77 -0.76
C CYS A 67 19.83 -1.71 0.61
N ASP A 68 20.74 -2.65 0.88
CA ASP A 68 21.54 -2.70 2.10
C ASP A 68 22.76 -1.79 1.96
N PRO A 69 22.89 -0.72 2.77
CA PRO A 69 24.04 0.18 2.73
C PRO A 69 25.36 -0.47 3.18
N TYR A 70 25.36 -1.74 3.64
CA TYR A 70 26.53 -2.44 4.17
C TYR A 70 27.08 -3.57 3.29
N LYS A 71 26.50 -3.83 2.11
CA LYS A 71 27.09 -4.76 1.14
C LYS A 71 28.07 -4.02 0.22
N LYS A 72 29.36 -4.14 0.54
CA LYS A 72 30.48 -3.88 -0.37
C LYS A 72 30.62 -5.00 -1.40
#